data_AF-A0A7V6BCI3-F1
#
_entry.id   AF-A0A7V6BCI3-F1
#
_cell.length_a   1.000
_cell.length_b   1.000
_cell.length_c   1.000
_cell.angle_alpha   90.00
_cell.angle_beta   90.00
_cell.angle_gamma   90.00
#
_symmetry.space_group_name_H-M   'P 1'
#
loop_
_entity.id
_entity.type
_entity.pdbx_description
1 polymer ?
#
loop_
_entity_poly.entity_id
_entity_poly.type
_entity_poly.pdbx_seq_one_letter_code
_entity_poly.pdbx_strand_id
1 'polypeptide(L)'
;MSKKLMLLIVGYATILYLTVANAAEFKLVNGDIIIGTLADANEDGLIVAKEAGGFSSRIPWAKLSQETLKVVAENPKYKQFAEPFIDVPLEVRAKALEKRKPKPVQIQMPPKLDLPDSKASFFSTLKTPIGIAFLLIIYIANLYAAFEVAVYKRRPTAIVCGISALLPILGPSLFAAVPAAMHHESSETQMQTYEGGGHMPTGAETAVASTLSVAKPAQAESKSLQPKVYNRGEYTFNRRFFETQFPGFFRVVLVEPEKNMVIIIKTGRSSLIAKRISRISANEVHLVLHKSGKEMPVSFGDITQVEIAYESAVEK
;
A
#
# COMPACT_ATOMS: atom_id res chain seq x y z
N MET A 1 -58.39 -66.84 -47.04
CA MET A 1 -58.01 -65.75 -46.10
C MET A 1 -56.63 -66.08 -45.55
N SER A 2 -55.61 -65.31 -45.91
CA SER A 2 -54.21 -65.70 -45.66
C SER A 2 -53.89 -65.64 -44.16
N LYS A 3 -53.11 -66.60 -43.65
CA LYS A 3 -52.67 -66.66 -42.24
C LYS A 3 -52.02 -65.35 -41.77
N LYS A 4 -51.43 -64.60 -42.71
CA LYS A 4 -50.84 -63.26 -42.50
C LYS A 4 -51.89 -62.19 -42.18
N LEU A 5 -53.07 -62.24 -42.81
CA LEU A 5 -54.15 -61.29 -42.55
C LEU A 5 -54.81 -61.54 -41.19
N MET A 6 -54.93 -62.82 -40.79
CA MET A 6 -55.47 -63.18 -39.48
C MET A 6 -54.51 -62.78 -38.34
N LEU A 7 -53.20 -62.91 -38.53
CA LEU A 7 -52.18 -62.44 -37.57
C LEU A 7 -52.16 -60.92 -37.42
N LEU A 8 -52.40 -60.16 -38.50
CA LEU A 8 -52.49 -58.71 -38.43
C LEU A 8 -53.74 -58.23 -37.71
N ILE A 9 -54.90 -58.87 -37.93
CA ILE A 9 -56.15 -58.49 -37.26
C ILE A 9 -56.11 -58.88 -35.78
N VAL A 10 -55.58 -60.06 -35.43
CA VAL A 10 -55.40 -60.48 -34.03
C VAL A 10 -54.37 -59.59 -33.34
N GLY A 11 -53.26 -59.26 -34.01
CA GLY A 11 -52.25 -58.32 -33.50
C GLY A 11 -52.82 -56.92 -33.24
N TYR A 12 -53.62 -56.40 -34.18
CA TYR A 12 -54.29 -55.10 -34.04
C TYR A 12 -55.35 -55.12 -32.94
N ALA A 13 -56.11 -56.21 -32.81
CA ALA A 13 -57.09 -56.38 -31.74
C ALA A 13 -56.42 -56.51 -30.36
N THR A 14 -55.27 -57.18 -30.24
CA THR A 14 -54.50 -57.22 -28.97
C THR A 14 -53.86 -55.87 -28.62
N ILE A 15 -53.46 -55.08 -29.61
CA ILE A 15 -52.94 -53.71 -29.39
C ILE A 15 -54.07 -52.77 -28.93
N LEU A 16 -55.29 -52.94 -29.45
CA LEU A 16 -56.48 -52.18 -29.04
C LEU A 16 -57.03 -52.60 -27.67
N TYR A 17 -56.87 -53.86 -27.27
CA TYR A 17 -57.29 -54.34 -25.94
C TYR A 17 -56.31 -53.96 -24.82
N LEU A 18 -55.05 -53.67 -25.15
CA LEU A 18 -54.04 -53.22 -24.18
C LEU A 18 -54.14 -51.73 -23.81
N THR A 19 -55.01 -50.95 -24.45
CA THR A 19 -55.25 -49.53 -24.11
C THR A 19 -56.42 -49.35 -23.14
N VAL A 20 -56.59 -50.28 -22.19
CA VAL A 20 -57.34 -49.95 -20.96
C VAL A 20 -56.36 -49.23 -20.05
N ALA A 21 -56.39 -47.89 -20.13
CA ALA A 21 -55.56 -47.03 -19.30
C ALA A 21 -55.90 -47.30 -17.83
N ASN A 22 -54.90 -47.75 -17.06
CA ASN A 22 -55.02 -47.82 -15.60
C ASN A 22 -55.39 -46.42 -15.09
N ALA A 23 -56.63 -46.25 -14.64
CA ALA A 23 -57.06 -45.04 -13.97
C ALA A 23 -56.30 -44.95 -12.64
N ALA A 24 -55.47 -43.93 -12.48
CA ALA A 24 -54.73 -43.69 -11.26
C ALA A 24 -55.54 -42.79 -10.34
N GLU A 25 -55.56 -43.11 -9.05
CA GLU A 25 -56.19 -42.29 -8.02
C GLU A 25 -55.21 -41.22 -7.53
N PHE A 26 -55.50 -39.95 -7.82
CA PHE A 26 -54.71 -38.81 -7.37
C PHE A 26 -55.36 -38.21 -6.12
N LYS A 27 -54.78 -38.48 -4.94
CA LYS A 27 -55.23 -37.94 -3.65
C LYS A 27 -54.63 -36.56 -3.39
N LEU A 28 -55.47 -35.61 -2.96
CA LEU A 28 -55.06 -34.28 -2.53
C LEU A 28 -54.93 -34.21 -0.99
N VAL A 29 -54.21 -33.21 -0.49
CA VAL A 29 -53.97 -32.98 0.95
C VAL A 29 -55.27 -32.72 1.72
N ASN A 30 -56.30 -32.23 1.05
CA ASN A 30 -57.63 -31.98 1.63
C ASN A 30 -58.53 -33.23 1.71
N GLY A 31 -58.06 -34.39 1.24
CA GLY A 31 -58.82 -35.63 1.22
C GLY A 31 -59.64 -35.88 -0.05
N ASP A 32 -59.61 -34.96 -1.02
CA ASP A 32 -60.28 -35.18 -2.31
C ASP A 32 -59.49 -36.18 -3.17
N ILE A 33 -60.22 -37.09 -3.83
CA ILE A 33 -59.65 -38.11 -4.72
C ILE A 33 -60.09 -37.83 -6.14
N ILE A 34 -59.13 -37.67 -7.05
CA ILE A 34 -59.38 -37.46 -8.47
C ILE A 34 -58.94 -38.73 -9.20
N ILE A 35 -59.90 -39.41 -9.82
CA ILE A 35 -59.65 -40.63 -10.59
C ILE A 35 -59.49 -40.25 -12.05
N GLY A 36 -58.36 -40.62 -12.65
CA GLY A 36 -58.09 -40.31 -14.04
C GLY A 36 -56.71 -40.71 -14.52
N THR A 37 -56.33 -40.22 -15.70
CA THR A 37 -55.01 -40.42 -16.29
C THR A 37 -54.21 -39.12 -16.25
N LEU A 38 -52.89 -39.23 -16.08
CA LEU A 38 -52.02 -38.06 -16.08
C LEU A 38 -51.94 -37.48 -17.49
N ALA A 39 -52.52 -36.28 -17.70
CA ALA A 39 -52.57 -35.64 -19.01
C ALA A 39 -51.36 -34.73 -19.24
N ASP A 40 -51.03 -33.88 -18.27
CA ASP A 40 -49.89 -32.96 -18.35
C ASP A 40 -49.40 -32.56 -16.95
N ALA A 41 -48.10 -32.28 -16.82
CA ALA A 41 -47.52 -31.75 -15.59
C ALA A 41 -46.40 -30.76 -15.92
N ASN A 42 -46.47 -29.57 -15.31
CA ASN A 42 -45.52 -28.48 -15.49
C ASN A 42 -45.07 -27.93 -14.12
N GLU A 43 -44.30 -26.83 -14.11
CA GLU A 43 -43.82 -26.19 -12.87
C GLU A 43 -44.95 -25.74 -11.92
N ASP A 44 -46.10 -25.35 -12.46
CA ASP A 44 -47.23 -24.79 -11.69
C ASP A 44 -48.17 -25.87 -11.10
N GLY A 45 -48.20 -27.06 -11.69
CA GLY A 45 -49.05 -28.14 -11.18
C GLY A 45 -49.36 -29.27 -12.15
N LEU A 46 -50.26 -30.15 -11.70
CA LEU A 46 -50.69 -31.37 -12.37
C LEU A 46 -52.06 -31.19 -13.03
N ILE A 47 -52.23 -31.69 -14.25
CA ILE A 47 -53.53 -31.82 -14.92
C ILE A 47 -53.83 -33.30 -15.12
N VAL A 48 -54.98 -33.73 -14.60
CA VAL A 48 -55.47 -35.10 -14.70
C VAL A 48 -56.66 -35.10 -15.66
N ALA A 49 -56.63 -35.96 -16.68
CA ALA A 49 -57.81 -36.25 -17.50
C ALA A 49 -58.74 -37.17 -16.71
N LYS A 50 -59.91 -36.67 -16.33
CA LYS A 50 -60.91 -37.43 -15.57
C LYS A 50 -61.58 -38.45 -16.46
N GLU A 51 -61.87 -39.62 -15.90
CA GLU A 51 -62.57 -40.70 -16.62
C GLU A 51 -64.00 -40.31 -17.03
N ALA A 52 -64.65 -39.41 -16.28
CA ALA A 52 -65.98 -38.87 -16.57
C ALA A 52 -66.04 -37.93 -17.80
N GLY A 53 -64.92 -37.73 -18.50
CA GLY A 53 -64.81 -36.81 -19.63
C GLY A 53 -64.53 -35.38 -19.16
N GLY A 54 -63.32 -34.89 -19.45
CA GLY A 54 -62.87 -33.53 -19.12
C GLY A 54 -61.56 -33.51 -18.33
N PHE A 55 -60.88 -32.36 -18.34
CA PHE A 55 -59.62 -32.16 -17.61
C PHE A 55 -59.89 -31.58 -16.21
N SER A 56 -59.11 -31.99 -15.22
CA SER A 56 -59.08 -31.31 -13.93
C SER A 56 -58.55 -29.88 -14.09
N SER A 57 -58.94 -28.97 -13.19
CA SER A 57 -58.18 -27.73 -13.02
C SER A 57 -56.73 -28.06 -12.67
N ARG A 58 -55.79 -27.15 -12.98
CA ARG A 58 -54.37 -27.36 -12.65
C ARG A 58 -54.23 -27.42 -11.12
N ILE A 59 -53.85 -28.59 -10.61
CA ILE A 59 -53.68 -28.84 -9.18
C ILE A 59 -52.25 -28.46 -8.80
N PRO A 60 -52.05 -27.45 -7.94
CA PRO A 60 -50.71 -27.09 -7.49
C PRO A 60 -50.03 -28.25 -6.77
N TRP A 61 -48.72 -28.41 -6.97
CA TRP A 61 -47.92 -29.48 -6.35
C TRP A 61 -48.05 -29.53 -4.83
N ALA A 62 -48.16 -28.37 -4.18
CA ALA A 62 -48.35 -28.25 -2.73
C ALA A 62 -49.69 -28.81 -2.21
N LYS A 63 -50.69 -29.00 -3.08
CA LYS A 63 -52.00 -29.56 -2.71
C LYS A 63 -52.11 -31.06 -2.96
N LEU A 64 -51.07 -31.70 -3.51
CA LEU A 64 -51.03 -33.14 -3.74
C LEU A 64 -50.55 -33.88 -2.49
N SER A 65 -51.13 -35.04 -2.21
CA SER A 65 -50.68 -35.88 -1.10
C SER A 65 -49.28 -36.47 -1.37
N GLN A 66 -48.58 -36.84 -0.30
CA GLN A 66 -47.25 -37.45 -0.41
C GLN A 66 -47.25 -38.81 -1.13
N GLU A 67 -48.38 -39.53 -1.13
CA GLU A 67 -48.54 -40.77 -1.89
C GLU A 67 -48.58 -40.47 -3.39
N THR A 68 -49.40 -39.49 -3.78
CA THR A 68 -49.54 -39.06 -5.17
C THR A 68 -48.24 -38.49 -5.72
N LEU A 69 -47.51 -37.68 -4.93
CA LEU A 69 -46.23 -37.10 -5.34
C LEU A 69 -45.16 -38.17 -5.61
N LYS A 70 -45.13 -39.26 -4.83
CA LYS A 70 -44.23 -40.39 -5.07
C LYS A 70 -44.56 -41.11 -6.38
N VAL A 71 -45.84 -41.38 -6.63
CA VAL A 71 -46.29 -42.02 -7.88
C VAL A 71 -45.97 -41.14 -9.09
N VAL A 72 -46.15 -39.82 -8.99
CA VAL A 72 -45.79 -38.89 -10.07
C VAL A 72 -44.28 -38.80 -10.27
N ALA A 73 -43.48 -38.94 -9.20
CA ALA A 73 -42.01 -38.91 -9.25
C ALA A 73 -41.36 -40.18 -9.84
N GLU A 74 -42.10 -41.29 -9.97
CA GLU A 74 -41.62 -42.47 -10.69
C GLU A 74 -41.40 -42.19 -12.18
N ASN A 75 -42.12 -41.21 -12.75
CA ASN A 75 -41.95 -40.78 -14.12
C ASN A 75 -40.74 -39.85 -14.26
N PRO A 76 -39.71 -40.18 -15.09
CA PRO A 76 -38.48 -39.40 -15.22
C PRO A 76 -38.70 -37.93 -15.63
N LYS A 77 -39.77 -37.67 -16.37
CA LYS A 77 -40.14 -36.32 -16.87
C LYS A 77 -40.66 -35.40 -15.76
N TYR A 78 -41.37 -35.96 -14.78
CA TYR A 78 -42.08 -35.21 -13.74
C TYR A 78 -41.36 -35.23 -12.39
N LYS A 79 -40.38 -36.12 -12.25
CA LYS A 79 -39.50 -36.26 -11.08
C LYS A 79 -38.90 -34.94 -10.61
N GLN A 80 -38.37 -34.11 -11.51
CA GLN A 80 -37.78 -32.81 -11.16
C GLN A 80 -38.76 -31.83 -10.49
N PHE A 81 -40.05 -31.93 -10.80
CA PHE A 81 -41.08 -31.04 -10.27
C PHE A 81 -41.72 -31.60 -8.99
N ALA A 82 -41.78 -32.92 -8.83
CA ALA A 82 -42.34 -33.57 -7.65
C ALA A 82 -41.34 -33.71 -6.49
N GLU A 83 -40.05 -33.92 -6.78
CA GLU A 83 -38.98 -34.11 -5.78
C GLU A 83 -38.90 -33.02 -4.70
N PRO A 84 -39.06 -31.72 -5.02
CA PRO A 84 -39.01 -30.66 -4.00
C PRO A 84 -40.15 -30.73 -2.98
N PHE A 85 -41.30 -31.32 -3.36
CA PHE A 85 -42.50 -31.41 -2.54
C PHE A 85 -42.63 -32.74 -1.80
N ILE A 86 -41.78 -33.72 -2.12
CA ILE A 86 -41.70 -34.97 -1.35
C ILE A 86 -40.95 -34.69 -0.05
N ASP A 87 -41.66 -34.75 1.07
CA ASP A 87 -41.07 -34.59 2.39
C ASP A 87 -40.09 -35.74 2.62
N VAL A 88 -38.79 -35.45 2.47
CA VAL A 88 -37.72 -36.39 2.73
C VAL A 88 -37.78 -36.75 4.23
N PRO A 89 -38.00 -38.03 4.61
CA PRO A 89 -37.99 -38.45 6.00
C PRO A 89 -36.69 -38.00 6.68
N LEU A 90 -36.78 -37.48 7.90
CA LEU A 90 -35.65 -36.87 8.63
C LEU A 90 -34.41 -37.78 8.67
N GLU A 91 -34.60 -39.10 8.68
CA GLU A 91 -33.52 -40.10 8.67
C GLU A 91 -32.70 -40.11 7.36
N VAL A 92 -33.34 -39.87 6.22
CA VAL A 92 -32.64 -39.83 4.91
C VAL A 92 -31.91 -38.50 4.75
N ARG A 93 -32.46 -37.40 5.27
CA ARG A 93 -31.76 -36.12 5.37
C ARG A 93 -30.52 -36.23 6.25
N ALA A 94 -30.61 -36.90 7.41
CA ALA A 94 -29.46 -37.12 8.29
C ALA A 94 -28.35 -37.95 7.61
N LYS A 95 -28.71 -39.05 6.95
CA LYS A 95 -27.77 -39.91 6.21
C LYS A 95 -27.16 -39.23 4.97
N ALA A 96 -27.93 -38.35 4.30
CA ALA A 96 -27.43 -37.56 3.18
C ALA A 96 -26.48 -36.43 3.63
N LEU A 97 -26.73 -35.81 4.80
CA LEU A 97 -25.80 -34.86 5.42
C LEU A 97 -24.49 -35.54 5.86
N GLU A 98 -24.56 -36.75 6.42
CA GLU A 98 -23.34 -37.51 6.75
C GLU A 98 -22.49 -37.84 5.53
N LYS A 99 -23.11 -38.22 4.41
CA LYS A 99 -22.42 -38.51 3.14
C LYS A 99 -21.89 -37.26 2.44
N ARG A 100 -22.39 -36.07 2.78
CA ARG A 100 -21.97 -34.76 2.24
C ARG A 100 -20.90 -34.07 3.09
N LYS A 101 -20.22 -34.77 4.01
CA LYS A 101 -18.98 -34.23 4.60
C LYS A 101 -17.98 -33.99 3.46
N PRO A 102 -17.56 -32.74 3.21
CA PRO A 102 -16.68 -32.44 2.09
C PRO A 102 -15.38 -33.21 2.29
N LYS A 103 -15.01 -34.06 1.32
CA LYS A 103 -13.67 -34.65 1.29
C LYS A 103 -12.66 -33.51 1.31
N PRO A 104 -11.61 -33.57 2.15
CA PRO A 104 -10.61 -32.51 2.19
C PRO A 104 -9.95 -32.43 0.82
N VAL A 105 -10.23 -31.34 0.11
CA VAL A 105 -9.58 -31.03 -1.17
C VAL A 105 -8.11 -30.79 -0.86
N GLN A 106 -7.24 -31.71 -1.27
CA GLN A 106 -5.79 -31.49 -1.22
C GLN A 106 -5.43 -30.46 -2.29
N ILE A 107 -5.46 -29.19 -1.90
CA ILE A 107 -4.99 -28.09 -2.72
C ILE A 107 -3.46 -28.22 -2.79
N GLN A 108 -2.93 -28.76 -3.89
CA GLN A 108 -1.50 -28.63 -4.17
C GLN A 108 -1.23 -27.15 -4.42
N MET A 109 -0.56 -26.51 -3.47
CA MET A 109 -0.13 -25.13 -3.64
C MET A 109 0.82 -25.09 -4.84
N PRO A 110 0.59 -24.22 -5.83
CA PRO A 110 1.55 -24.03 -6.91
C PRO A 110 2.91 -23.65 -6.32
N PRO A 111 4.04 -24.07 -6.93
CA PRO A 111 5.37 -23.76 -6.43
C PRO A 111 5.48 -22.26 -6.18
N LYS A 112 5.65 -21.87 -4.91
CA LYS A 112 5.86 -20.47 -4.56
C LYS A 112 7.22 -20.10 -5.10
N LEU A 113 7.27 -19.02 -5.89
CA LEU A 113 8.53 -18.44 -6.31
C LEU A 113 9.20 -17.92 -5.03
N ASP A 114 10.31 -18.53 -4.64
CA ASP A 114 11.09 -18.07 -3.50
C ASP A 114 11.48 -16.61 -3.74
N LEU A 115 11.27 -15.76 -2.74
CA LEU A 115 11.76 -14.39 -2.82
C LEU A 115 13.27 -14.45 -3.03
N PRO A 116 13.82 -13.70 -4.00
CA PRO A 116 15.26 -13.63 -4.17
C PRO A 116 15.85 -13.17 -2.84
N ASP A 117 16.75 -13.99 -2.31
CA ASP A 117 17.43 -13.77 -1.05
C ASP A 117 18.12 -12.40 -1.14
N SER A 118 17.53 -11.39 -0.50
CA SER A 118 18.00 -10.00 -0.59
C SER A 118 19.29 -9.89 0.22
N LYS A 119 20.40 -10.33 -0.38
CA LYS A 119 21.76 -10.22 0.16
C LYS A 119 22.32 -8.79 0.00
N ALA A 120 21.45 -7.81 -0.24
CA ALA A 120 21.81 -6.39 -0.28
C ALA A 120 21.88 -5.84 1.15
N SER A 121 22.84 -6.32 1.94
CA SER A 121 23.24 -5.63 3.17
C SER A 121 24.02 -4.36 2.81
N PHE A 122 23.85 -3.29 3.58
CA PHE A 122 24.56 -2.01 3.40
C PHE A 122 26.09 -2.18 3.23
N PHE A 123 26.67 -3.16 3.91
CA PHE A 123 28.10 -3.47 3.84
C PHE A 123 28.52 -4.24 2.56
N SER A 124 27.57 -4.75 1.78
CA SER A 124 27.83 -5.47 0.53
C SER A 124 28.44 -4.54 -0.51
N THR A 125 27.94 -3.29 -0.58
CA THR A 125 28.46 -2.25 -1.48
C THR A 125 29.92 -1.91 -1.19
N LEU A 126 30.34 -1.95 0.09
CA LEU A 126 31.72 -1.62 0.49
C LEU A 126 32.75 -2.66 0.02
N LYS A 127 32.33 -3.90 -0.29
CA LYS A 127 33.21 -4.97 -0.81
C LYS A 127 33.31 -4.98 -2.33
N THR A 128 32.49 -4.22 -3.02
CA THR A 128 32.56 -4.12 -4.47
C THR A 128 33.79 -3.31 -4.89
N PRO A 129 34.38 -3.56 -6.07
CA PRO A 129 35.53 -2.79 -6.56
C PRO A 129 35.27 -1.28 -6.59
N ILE A 130 34.04 -0.90 -6.96
CA ILE A 130 33.61 0.51 -6.98
C ILE A 130 33.48 1.09 -5.57
N GLY A 131 33.00 0.30 -4.60
CA GLY A 131 32.93 0.71 -3.20
C GLY A 131 34.30 0.87 -2.56
N ILE A 132 35.25 -0.02 -2.87
CA ILE A 132 36.64 0.10 -2.40
C ILE A 132 37.31 1.32 -3.01
N ALA A 133 37.12 1.58 -4.31
CA ALA A 133 37.64 2.78 -4.96
C ALA A 133 37.10 4.06 -4.29
N PHE A 134 35.80 4.09 -3.97
CA PHE A 134 35.19 5.20 -3.26
C PHE A 134 35.74 5.38 -1.83
N LEU A 135 35.94 4.28 -1.09
CA LEU A 135 36.57 4.32 0.23
C LEU A 135 38.01 4.83 0.17
N LEU A 136 38.79 4.45 -0.85
CA LEU A 136 40.16 4.96 -1.04
C LEU A 136 40.16 6.46 -1.31
N ILE A 137 39.22 6.98 -2.10
CA ILE A 137 39.07 8.42 -2.34
C ILE A 137 38.77 9.16 -1.02
N ILE A 138 37.81 8.67 -0.23
CA ILE A 138 37.49 9.25 1.08
C ILE A 138 38.70 9.19 2.02
N TYR A 139 39.44 8.08 2.00
CA TYR A 139 40.63 7.90 2.83
C TYR A 139 41.75 8.88 2.45
N ILE A 140 41.99 9.09 1.15
CA ILE A 140 42.95 10.10 0.66
C ILE A 140 42.49 11.51 1.03
N ALA A 141 41.20 11.83 0.90
CA ALA A 141 40.65 13.11 1.31
C ALA A 141 40.83 13.35 2.83
N ASN A 142 40.67 12.32 3.66
CA ASN A 142 40.94 12.38 5.09
C ASN A 142 42.43 12.63 5.40
N LEU A 143 43.36 12.00 4.68
CA LEU A 143 44.80 12.27 4.80
C LEU A 143 45.17 13.68 4.34
N TYR A 144 44.54 14.18 3.27
CA TYR A 144 44.75 15.54 2.78
C TYR A 144 44.24 16.58 3.79
N ALA A 145 43.07 16.36 4.39
CA ALA A 145 42.57 17.20 5.47
C ALA A 145 43.51 17.21 6.68
N ALA A 146 44.07 16.05 7.05
CA ALA A 146 45.08 15.95 8.11
C ALA A 146 46.34 16.76 7.78
N PHE A 147 46.81 16.70 6.53
CA PHE A 147 47.95 17.45 6.04
C PHE A 147 47.71 18.97 6.14
N GLU A 148 46.56 19.46 5.69
CA GLU A 148 46.22 20.88 5.80
C GLU A 148 46.11 21.34 7.26
N VAL A 149 45.50 20.54 8.14
CA VAL A 149 45.44 20.83 9.59
C VAL A 149 46.85 20.89 10.19
N ALA A 150 47.76 20.00 9.78
CA ALA A 150 49.14 19.99 10.27
C ALA A 150 49.90 21.26 9.85
N VAL A 151 49.78 21.66 8.58
CA VAL A 151 50.39 22.89 8.05
C VAL A 151 49.83 24.12 8.74
N TYR A 152 48.49 24.22 8.86
CA TYR A 152 47.83 25.37 9.46
C TYR A 152 48.14 25.52 10.96
N LYS A 153 48.16 24.41 11.71
CA LYS A 153 48.45 24.40 13.16
C LYS A 153 49.93 24.31 13.50
N ARG A 154 50.81 24.26 12.48
CA ARG A 154 52.27 24.08 12.61
C ARG A 154 52.64 22.87 13.48
N ARG A 155 51.97 21.74 13.25
CA ARG A 155 52.22 20.47 13.94
C ARG A 155 53.03 19.53 13.03
N PRO A 156 53.80 18.59 13.59
CA PRO A 156 54.55 17.63 12.79
C PRO A 156 53.60 16.80 11.90
N THR A 157 53.76 16.95 10.59
CA THR A 157 52.88 16.35 9.57
C THR A 157 52.76 14.83 9.72
N ALA A 158 53.85 14.15 10.06
CA ALA A 158 53.87 12.71 10.25
C ALA A 158 52.92 12.23 11.37
N ILE A 159 52.84 12.98 12.48
CA ILE A 159 52.01 12.59 13.63
C ILE A 159 50.53 12.82 13.32
N VAL A 160 50.19 13.98 12.75
CA VAL A 160 48.81 14.34 12.43
C VAL A 160 48.24 13.40 11.35
N CYS A 161 49.00 13.14 10.28
CA CYS A 161 48.61 12.17 9.24
C CYS A 161 48.55 10.74 9.79
N GLY A 162 49.49 10.33 10.64
CA GLY A 162 49.51 8.99 11.25
C GLY A 162 48.30 8.71 12.14
N ILE A 163 47.92 9.69 12.98
CA ILE A 163 46.73 9.57 13.83
C ILE A 163 45.45 9.59 12.97
N SER A 164 45.41 10.40 11.92
CA SER A 164 44.26 10.49 11.02
C SER A 164 44.07 9.25 10.15
N ALA A 165 45.15 8.50 9.88
CA ALA A 165 45.08 7.19 9.23
C ALA A 165 44.41 6.13 10.11
N LEU A 166 44.64 6.16 11.43
CA LEU A 166 44.04 5.23 12.40
C LEU A 166 42.61 5.61 12.76
N LEU A 167 42.34 6.91 12.88
CA LEU A 167 41.06 7.47 13.30
C LEU A 167 40.56 8.45 12.23
N PRO A 168 39.94 7.96 11.14
CA PRO A 168 39.39 8.80 10.10
C PRO A 168 38.38 9.80 10.67
N ILE A 169 38.37 11.03 10.16
CA ILE A 169 37.53 12.16 10.59
C ILE A 169 37.92 12.70 11.98
N LEU A 170 38.04 11.83 12.99
CA LEU A 170 38.38 12.23 14.36
C LEU A 170 39.79 12.81 14.49
N GLY A 171 40.77 12.22 13.80
CA GLY A 171 42.17 12.69 13.83
C GLY A 171 42.30 14.16 13.41
N PRO A 172 41.90 14.54 12.19
CA PRO A 172 41.99 15.93 11.73
C PRO A 172 41.16 16.88 12.61
N SER A 173 39.96 16.48 13.05
CA SER A 173 39.10 17.32 13.90
C SER A 173 39.69 17.59 15.28
N LEU A 174 40.33 16.61 15.93
CA LEU A 174 41.02 16.79 17.21
C LEU A 174 42.15 17.81 17.09
N PHE A 175 43.01 17.68 16.07
CA PHE A 175 44.10 18.64 15.85
C PHE A 175 43.62 20.02 15.39
N ALA A 176 42.47 20.10 14.72
CA ALA A 176 41.84 21.37 14.38
C ALA A 176 41.31 22.10 15.63
N ALA A 177 40.75 21.36 16.61
CA ALA A 177 40.24 21.92 17.86
C ALA A 177 41.33 22.33 18.85
N VAL A 178 42.50 21.67 18.81
CA VAL A 178 43.64 22.05 19.66
C VAL A 178 44.25 23.38 19.19
N PRO A 179 44.60 24.31 20.11
CA PRO A 179 45.28 25.55 19.74
C PRO A 179 46.60 25.31 19.01
N ALA A 180 46.97 26.22 18.11
CA ALA A 180 48.27 26.18 17.44
C ALA A 180 49.37 26.19 18.51
N ALA A 181 50.38 25.34 18.38
CA ALA A 181 51.53 25.39 19.27
C ALA A 181 52.26 26.72 19.04
N MET A 182 52.30 27.58 20.05
CA MET A 182 53.25 28.68 20.09
C MET A 182 54.64 28.12 20.39
N HIS A 183 55.65 28.68 19.73
CA HIS A 183 57.06 28.27 19.83
C HIS A 183 57.48 27.99 21.28
N HIS A 184 57.95 26.77 21.54
CA HIS A 184 59.09 26.56 22.41
C HIS A 184 60.21 26.07 21.49
N GLU A 185 61.11 26.97 21.14
CA GLU A 185 62.41 26.57 20.64
C GLU A 185 63.18 25.93 21.79
N SER A 186 63.41 24.63 21.70
CA SER A 186 64.63 24.05 22.23
C SER A 186 65.49 23.67 21.03
N SER A 187 66.57 24.44 20.81
CA SER A 187 67.78 24.08 20.06
C SER A 187 68.17 22.63 20.36
N GLU A 188 68.62 21.77 19.43
CA GLU A 188 69.52 21.90 18.28
C GLU A 188 68.98 20.99 17.13
N THR A 189 69.21 21.22 15.83
CA THR A 189 70.50 21.27 15.12
C THR A 189 70.26 21.88 13.72
N GLN A 190 71.06 22.93 13.38
CA GLN A 190 71.49 23.41 12.03
C GLN A 190 70.41 23.77 10.99
N MET A 191 70.49 24.80 10.15
CA MET A 191 71.33 25.98 9.94
C MET A 191 70.69 26.68 8.72
N GLN A 192 70.28 27.95 8.83
CA GLN A 192 70.61 29.08 7.92
C GLN A 192 69.52 30.16 7.88
N THR A 193 69.90 31.31 8.46
CA THR A 193 69.59 32.72 8.19
C THR A 193 69.18 32.96 6.72
N TYR A 194 68.22 33.82 6.37
CA TYR A 194 68.32 35.29 6.32
C TYR A 194 67.02 36.03 6.63
N GLU A 195 67.21 37.17 7.30
CA GLU A 195 66.25 38.17 7.76
C GLU A 195 65.47 38.86 6.64
N GLY A 196 64.33 39.46 7.01
CA GLY A 196 63.91 40.70 6.35
C GLY A 196 62.45 41.09 6.52
N GLY A 197 62.21 42.04 7.43
CA GLY A 197 61.16 43.06 7.24
C GLY A 197 59.81 42.77 7.89
N GLY A 198 59.55 43.46 9.00
CA GLY A 198 58.33 43.31 9.78
C GLY A 198 57.20 44.26 9.41
N HIS A 199 56.06 44.07 10.06
CA HIS A 199 55.17 45.12 10.57
C HIS A 199 54.03 44.48 11.38
N MET A 200 53.95 44.81 12.67
CA MET A 200 52.68 45.00 13.38
C MET A 200 52.21 46.45 13.10
N PRO A 201 50.99 46.89 13.47
CA PRO A 201 50.00 46.28 14.37
C PRO A 201 48.61 46.20 13.66
N THR A 202 47.48 45.78 14.22
CA THR A 202 46.80 46.23 15.45
C THR A 202 45.46 45.49 15.52
N GLY A 203 44.95 45.23 16.72
CA GLY A 203 43.50 45.41 16.97
C GLY A 203 42.63 44.18 17.23
N ALA A 204 42.48 43.89 18.54
CA ALA A 204 41.22 43.63 19.23
C ALA A 204 40.44 42.32 18.98
N GLU A 205 40.56 41.45 20.00
CA GLU A 205 39.47 40.80 20.75
C GLU A 205 38.03 40.95 20.24
N THR A 206 37.31 39.84 20.14
CA THR A 206 36.31 39.50 21.18
C THR A 206 35.78 38.07 21.01
N ALA A 207 35.83 37.34 22.12
CA ALA A 207 35.13 36.08 22.31
C ALA A 207 33.63 36.34 22.48
N VAL A 208 32.79 35.46 21.92
CA VAL A 208 31.42 35.26 22.41
C VAL A 208 31.10 33.79 22.41
N ALA A 209 31.03 33.27 23.63
CA ALA A 209 30.52 31.97 23.99
C ALA A 209 29.04 31.86 23.56
N SER A 210 28.71 30.80 22.82
CA SER A 210 27.32 30.44 22.54
C SER A 210 26.86 29.40 23.57
N THR A 211 26.11 29.88 24.55
CA THR A 211 25.44 29.08 25.59
C THR A 211 24.25 28.32 25.00
N LEU A 212 24.22 27.01 25.21
CA LEU A 212 23.05 26.15 24.97
C LEU A 212 21.87 26.60 25.85
N SER A 213 20.69 26.75 25.24
CA SER A 213 19.42 26.89 25.95
C SER A 213 18.52 25.69 25.67
N VAL A 214 18.34 24.88 26.70
CA VAL A 214 17.40 23.76 26.78
C VAL A 214 15.97 24.28 26.98
N ALA A 215 15.04 23.53 26.41
CA ALA A 215 13.62 23.80 26.19
C ALA A 215 12.79 24.26 27.40
N LYS A 216 11.74 25.04 27.09
CA LYS A 216 10.53 25.19 27.91
C LYS A 216 9.30 24.82 27.07
N PRO A 217 8.36 23.98 27.56
CA PRO A 217 7.14 23.67 26.84
C PRO A 217 6.11 24.77 27.10
N ALA A 218 5.51 25.33 26.05
CA ALA A 218 4.36 26.20 26.17
C ALA A 218 3.41 25.97 24.98
N GLN A 219 2.29 25.34 25.32
CA GLN A 219 0.92 25.73 25.01
C GLN A 219 0.58 26.27 23.62
N ALA A 220 -0.40 25.60 23.01
CA ALA A 220 -1.01 25.95 21.73
C ALA A 220 -1.68 27.33 21.77
N GLU A 221 -1.03 28.30 21.14
CA GLU A 221 -1.64 29.56 20.70
C GLU A 221 -1.52 29.66 19.18
N SER A 222 -2.60 30.12 18.55
CA SER A 222 -2.73 30.37 17.12
C SER A 222 -1.65 31.34 16.64
N LYS A 223 -0.61 30.78 16.02
CA LYS A 223 0.57 31.49 15.55
C LYS A 223 0.22 32.30 14.30
N SER A 224 0.23 33.61 14.41
CA SER A 224 0.22 34.50 13.25
C SER A 224 1.49 34.25 12.41
N LEU A 225 1.30 34.10 11.10
CA LEU A 225 2.36 33.79 10.14
C LEU A 225 3.21 35.03 9.91
N GLN A 226 4.27 35.19 10.70
CA GLN A 226 5.35 36.13 10.40
C GLN A 226 6.36 35.48 9.45
N PRO A 227 7.04 36.26 8.58
CA PRO A 227 8.14 35.76 7.77
C PRO A 227 9.15 35.03 8.66
N LYS A 228 9.29 33.73 8.44
CA LYS A 228 10.14 32.88 9.27
C LYS A 228 10.87 31.88 8.40
N VAL A 229 12.17 31.77 8.66
CA VAL A 229 13.07 30.80 8.04
C VAL A 229 13.13 29.56 8.92
N TYR A 230 12.93 28.40 8.30
CA TYR A 230 13.08 27.09 8.91
C TYR A 230 14.23 26.36 8.20
N ASN A 231 15.27 26.00 8.95
CA ASN A 231 16.44 25.29 8.42
C ASN A 231 16.38 23.78 8.71
N ARG A 232 16.94 22.98 7.80
CA ARG A 232 17.16 21.54 8.00
C ARG A 232 18.20 21.35 9.09
N GLY A 233 17.77 20.83 10.25
CA GLY A 233 18.61 20.63 11.42
C GLY A 233 17.92 21.10 12.70
N GLU A 234 17.21 22.22 12.64
CA GLU A 234 16.34 22.69 13.73
C GLU A 234 14.95 22.07 13.64
N TYR A 235 14.44 21.91 12.42
CA TYR A 235 13.12 21.35 12.15
C TYR A 235 13.24 20.11 11.27
N THR A 236 12.43 19.10 11.59
CA THR A 236 12.27 17.92 10.72
C THR A 236 11.17 18.22 9.71
N PHE A 237 11.53 18.37 8.44
CA PHE A 237 10.55 18.56 7.37
C PHE A 237 9.87 17.25 7.06
N ASN A 238 8.68 17.06 7.63
CA ASN A 238 7.78 15.94 7.38
C ASN A 238 6.35 16.47 7.18
N ARG A 239 5.40 15.58 6.93
CA ARG A 239 3.99 15.95 6.77
C ARG A 239 3.47 16.86 7.90
N ARG A 240 3.76 16.49 9.16
CA ARG A 240 3.32 17.22 10.35
C ARG A 240 3.88 18.64 10.42
N PHE A 241 5.12 18.85 9.98
CA PHE A 241 5.70 20.19 9.93
C PHE A 241 4.90 21.13 9.03
N PHE A 242 4.57 20.69 7.81
CA PHE A 242 3.81 21.52 6.86
C PHE A 242 2.38 21.76 7.35
N GLU A 243 1.70 20.74 7.86
CA GLU A 243 0.34 20.89 8.38
C GLU A 243 0.26 21.84 9.60
N THR A 244 1.30 21.86 10.44
CA THR A 244 1.30 22.67 11.66
C THR A 244 1.83 24.09 11.46
N GLN A 245 2.88 24.27 10.65
CA GLN A 245 3.47 25.60 10.42
C GLN A 245 2.84 26.34 9.23
N PHE A 246 2.16 25.64 8.31
CA PHE A 246 1.58 26.22 7.09
C PHE A 246 0.10 25.85 6.88
N PRO A 247 -0.77 25.90 7.92
CA PRO A 247 -2.16 25.46 7.80
C PRO A 247 -2.97 26.26 6.77
N GLY A 248 -2.64 27.54 6.58
CA GLY A 248 -3.30 28.43 5.63
C GLY A 248 -3.02 28.13 4.15
N PHE A 249 -1.81 27.64 3.85
CA PHE A 249 -1.35 27.38 2.48
C PHE A 249 -1.94 26.10 1.85
N PHE A 250 -2.71 25.31 2.61
CA PHE A 250 -3.49 24.18 2.07
C PHE A 250 -4.85 24.61 1.53
N ARG A 251 -5.29 25.85 1.82
CA ARG A 251 -6.57 26.36 1.32
C ARG A 251 -6.43 26.80 -0.14
N VAL A 252 -7.49 26.58 -0.91
CA VAL A 252 -7.57 27.05 -2.31
C VAL A 252 -7.65 28.58 -2.38
N VAL A 253 -8.20 29.21 -1.34
CA VAL A 253 -8.31 30.66 -1.17
C VAL A 253 -7.64 31.03 0.15
N LEU A 254 -6.50 31.74 0.05
CA LEU A 254 -5.77 32.25 1.21
C LEU A 254 -6.52 33.44 1.82
N VAL A 255 -6.57 33.53 3.14
CA VAL A 255 -7.28 34.58 3.88
C VAL A 255 -6.41 35.85 3.96
N GLU A 256 -7.01 37.02 4.23
CA GLU A 256 -6.41 38.37 4.08
C GLU A 256 -5.04 38.68 4.76
N PRO A 257 -4.43 37.87 5.66
CA PRO A 257 -3.00 38.05 5.99
C PRO A 257 -2.02 37.18 5.17
N GLU A 258 -2.49 36.11 4.53
CA GLU A 258 -1.67 35.11 3.82
C GLU A 258 -1.66 35.32 2.30
N LYS A 259 -2.62 36.08 1.77
CA LYS A 259 -2.82 36.31 0.33
C LYS A 259 -1.59 36.88 -0.39
N ASN A 260 -0.74 37.62 0.32
CA ASN A 260 0.47 38.27 -0.22
C ASN A 260 1.76 37.56 0.23
N MET A 261 1.67 36.32 0.74
CA MET A 261 2.83 35.54 1.16
C MET A 261 3.05 34.36 0.23
N VAL A 262 4.32 34.05 -0.01
CA VAL A 262 4.78 32.90 -0.78
C VAL A 262 5.71 32.03 0.05
N ILE A 263 5.67 30.73 -0.22
CA ILE A 263 6.59 29.77 0.40
C ILE A 263 7.80 29.64 -0.51
N ILE A 264 8.99 29.88 0.03
CA ILE A 264 10.24 29.62 -0.66
C ILE A 264 10.82 28.32 -0.11
N ILE A 265 10.93 27.30 -0.96
CA ILE A 265 11.54 26.02 -0.60
C ILE A 265 12.89 25.92 -1.31
N LYS A 266 13.97 25.95 -0.53
CA LYS A 266 15.30 25.63 -1.05
C LYS A 266 15.50 24.14 -0.99
N THR A 267 15.83 23.58 -2.14
CA THR A 267 16.29 22.22 -2.30
C THR A 267 17.80 22.23 -2.59
N GLY A 268 18.47 21.08 -2.46
CA GLY A 268 19.90 20.98 -2.78
C GLY A 268 20.30 21.41 -4.21
N ARG A 269 19.34 21.52 -5.14
CA ARG A 269 19.57 21.87 -6.55
C ARG A 269 18.98 23.22 -6.98
N SER A 270 17.94 23.72 -6.32
CA SER A 270 17.26 24.96 -6.69
C SER A 270 16.34 25.50 -5.59
N SER A 271 16.02 26.80 -5.66
CA SER A 271 14.94 27.41 -4.88
C SER A 271 13.64 27.43 -5.68
N LEU A 272 12.57 26.95 -5.06
CA LEU A 272 11.22 26.91 -5.63
C LEU A 272 10.33 27.90 -4.87
N ILE A 273 9.61 28.75 -5.60
CA ILE A 273 8.66 29.70 -5.03
C ILE A 273 7.26 29.15 -5.27
N ALA A 274 6.56 28.82 -4.19
CA ALA A 274 5.24 28.20 -4.20
C ALA A 274 4.17 29.15 -3.65
N LYS A 275 3.02 29.17 -4.32
CA LYS A 275 1.84 29.95 -3.93
C LYS A 275 0.96 29.19 -2.93
N ARG A 276 0.83 27.87 -3.11
CA ARG A 276 0.05 27.00 -2.23
C ARG A 276 0.58 25.58 -2.23
N ILE A 277 0.17 24.82 -1.23
CA ILE A 277 0.37 23.38 -1.12
C ILE A 277 -0.91 22.70 -1.65
N SER A 278 -0.80 21.89 -2.70
CA SER A 278 -1.96 21.22 -3.31
C SER A 278 -2.30 19.92 -2.60
N ARG A 279 -1.27 19.11 -2.33
CA ARG A 279 -1.39 17.84 -1.60
C ARG A 279 -0.10 17.51 -0.88
N ILE A 280 -0.20 16.71 0.17
CA ILE A 280 0.94 16.22 0.93
C ILE A 280 0.81 14.72 1.14
N SER A 281 1.88 13.98 0.86
CA SER A 281 1.96 12.53 1.03
C SER A 281 2.89 12.17 2.20
N ALA A 282 3.22 10.89 2.34
CA ALA A 282 4.13 10.42 3.38
C ALA A 282 5.58 10.92 3.20
N ASN A 283 6.03 11.10 1.94
CA ASN A 283 7.43 11.37 1.62
C ASN A 283 7.66 12.65 0.79
N GLU A 284 6.60 13.23 0.24
CA GLU A 284 6.70 14.39 -0.66
C GLU A 284 5.55 15.39 -0.44
N VAL A 285 5.80 16.64 -0.81
CA VAL A 285 4.83 17.72 -0.84
C VAL A 285 4.66 18.19 -2.28
N HIS A 286 3.42 18.39 -2.71
CA HIS A 286 3.10 18.88 -4.04
C HIS A 286 2.74 20.35 -3.96
N LEU A 287 3.57 21.18 -4.59
CA LEU A 287 3.50 22.62 -4.51
C LEU A 287 3.03 23.19 -5.84
N VAL A 288 2.16 24.20 -5.78
CA VAL A 288 1.81 24.99 -6.96
C VAL A 288 2.79 26.14 -7.06
N LEU A 289 3.61 26.12 -8.12
CA LEU A 289 4.61 27.15 -8.35
C LEU A 289 3.95 28.51 -8.64
N HIS A 290 4.51 29.56 -8.05
CA HIS A 290 3.99 30.92 -8.19
C HIS A 290 4.03 31.42 -9.64
N LYS A 291 5.15 31.23 -10.35
CA LYS A 291 5.35 31.72 -11.74
C LYS A 291 4.66 30.88 -12.81
N SER A 292 4.46 29.59 -12.57
CA SER A 292 4.03 28.63 -13.60
C SER A 292 2.61 28.08 -13.38
N GLY A 293 2.06 28.17 -12.16
CA GLY A 293 0.79 27.51 -11.80
C GLY A 293 0.84 25.98 -11.86
N LYS A 294 1.98 25.39 -12.25
CA LYS A 294 2.18 23.95 -12.37
C LYS A 294 2.43 23.33 -10.99
N GLU A 295 1.87 22.14 -10.80
CA GLU A 295 2.14 21.31 -9.63
C GLU A 295 3.48 20.60 -9.78
N MET A 296 4.34 20.74 -8.77
CA MET A 296 5.64 20.08 -8.70
C MET A 296 5.75 19.28 -7.39
N PRO A 297 6.05 17.97 -7.46
CA PRO A 297 6.39 17.19 -6.28
C PRO A 297 7.79 17.55 -5.79
N VAL A 298 7.94 17.72 -4.48
CA VAL A 298 9.22 17.92 -3.80
C VAL A 298 9.34 16.91 -2.67
N SER A 299 10.41 16.10 -2.72
CA SER A 299 10.70 15.11 -1.68
C SER A 299 11.18 15.79 -0.40
N PHE A 300 10.72 15.32 0.76
CA PHE A 300 11.16 15.83 2.06
C PHE A 300 12.67 15.64 2.32
N GLY A 301 13.29 14.67 1.65
CA GLY A 301 14.74 14.43 1.73
C GLY A 301 15.56 15.55 1.10
N ASP A 302 15.01 16.22 0.08
CA ASP A 302 15.76 17.19 -0.74
C ASP A 302 15.66 18.62 -0.21
N ILE A 303 14.76 18.88 0.75
CA ILE A 303 14.48 20.20 1.30
C ILE A 303 15.54 20.56 2.35
N THR A 304 16.26 21.66 2.11
CA THR A 304 17.30 22.18 3.01
C THR A 304 16.82 23.38 3.82
N GLN A 305 15.91 24.19 3.28
CA GLN A 305 15.34 25.36 3.97
C GLN A 305 13.92 25.62 3.45
N VAL A 306 13.02 26.00 4.36
CA VAL A 306 11.67 26.49 4.03
C VAL A 306 11.51 27.88 4.63
N GLU A 307 11.07 28.84 3.84
CA GLU A 307 10.90 30.22 4.26
C GLU A 307 9.53 30.75 3.84
N ILE A 308 8.95 31.60 4.68
CA ILE A 308 7.76 32.39 4.35
C ILE A 308 8.24 33.80 4.06
N ALA A 309 7.98 34.30 2.86
CA ALA A 309 8.33 35.65 2.45
C ALA A 309 7.11 36.36 1.85
N TYR A 310 7.12 37.69 1.85
CA TYR A 310 6.14 38.47 1.11
C TYR A 310 6.39 38.35 -0.40
N GLU A 311 5.33 38.26 -1.19
CA GLU A 311 5.40 38.18 -2.66
C GLU A 311 6.21 39.34 -3.25
N SER A 312 6.04 40.55 -2.70
CA SER A 312 6.76 41.76 -3.10
C SER A 312 8.28 41.75 -2.83
N ALA A 313 8.77 40.87 -1.96
CA ALA A 313 10.20 40.73 -1.66
C ALA A 313 10.93 39.79 -2.63
N VAL A 314 10.18 39.00 -3.42
CA VAL A 314 10.72 37.94 -4.29
C VAL A 314 10.79 38.37 -5.76
N GLU A 315 10.15 39.48 -6.12
CA GLU A 315 10.09 40.01 -7.49
C GLU A 315 11.15 41.10 -7.79
N LYS A 316 12.01 41.42 -6.83
CA LYS A 316 13.21 42.27 -7.04
C LYS A 316 14.41 41.43 -7.44
#